data_AF-A0A7S3XDP4-F1
#
_entry.id   AF-A0A7S3XDP4-F1
#
_cell.length_a   1.000
_cell.length_b   1.000
_cell.length_c   1.000
_cell.angle_alpha   90.00
_cell.angle_beta   90.00
_cell.angle_gamma   90.00
#
_symmetry.space_group_name_H-M   'P 1'
#
loop_
_entity.id
_entity.type
_entity.pdbx_description
1 polymer ?
#
loop_
_entity_poly.entity_id
_entity_poly.type
_entity_poly.pdbx_seq_one_letter_code
_entity_poly.pdbx_strand_id
1 'polypeptide(L)'
;GEKGKRFMLPHATAMLQQPNFPSSGQQQASEIEIKWKEVLSNKKTSLELMSHCTGQPVEKLESDMYRPYYMTAPRAIAYGLADSLLIEDDTIIDKVKSAKEWDAGAGISQREG
;
A
#
# COMPACT_ATOMS: atom_id res chain seq x y z
N GLY A 1 0.51 -6.67 -0.05
CA GLY A 1 -0.07 -7.67 0.89
C GLY A 1 -0.79 -8.72 0.08
N GLU A 2 -0.87 -9.94 0.58
CA GLU A 2 -1.63 -11.01 -0.06
C GLU A 2 -3.11 -10.64 -0.13
N LYS A 3 -3.78 -10.96 -1.24
CA LYS A 3 -5.20 -10.64 -1.42
C LYS A 3 -6.04 -11.42 -0.39
N GLY A 4 -7.01 -10.74 0.22
CA GLY A 4 -7.82 -11.27 1.32
C GLY A 4 -7.17 -11.15 2.71
N LYS A 5 -5.96 -10.60 2.79
CA LYS A 5 -5.23 -10.40 4.07
C LYS A 5 -4.86 -8.94 4.31
N ARG A 6 -5.46 -7.99 3.58
CA ARG A 6 -5.23 -6.56 3.74
C ARG A 6 -6.32 -5.97 4.61
N PHE A 7 -5.97 -5.43 5.77
CA PHE A 7 -6.94 -4.92 6.74
C PHE A 7 -6.73 -3.44 7.04
N MET A 8 -7.81 -2.75 7.40
CA MET A 8 -7.78 -1.37 7.89
C MET A 8 -8.60 -1.23 9.16
N LEU A 9 -8.18 -0.35 10.08
CA LEU A 9 -9.00 0.00 11.23
C LEU A 9 -10.23 0.84 10.79
N PRO A 10 -11.36 0.80 11.51
CA PRO A 10 -12.60 1.46 11.12
C PRO A 10 -12.48 2.97 10.89
N HIS A 11 -11.64 3.62 11.70
CA HIS A 11 -11.40 5.06 11.66
C HIS A 11 -10.07 5.43 10.96
N ALA A 12 -9.40 4.47 10.32
CA ALA A 12 -8.22 4.76 9.52
C ALA A 12 -8.58 5.52 8.24
N THR A 13 -7.64 6.35 7.79
CA THR A 13 -7.74 7.08 6.53
C THR A 13 -6.64 6.58 5.59
N ALA A 14 -7.02 6.19 4.38
CA ALA A 14 -6.07 5.91 3.30
C ALA A 14 -5.86 7.17 2.47
N MET A 15 -4.63 7.41 2.02
CA MET A 15 -4.29 8.50 1.12
C MET A 15 -3.53 7.93 -0.08
N LEU A 16 -4.03 8.22 -1.28
CA LEU A 16 -3.31 7.99 -2.52
C LEU A 16 -2.75 9.30 -3.03
N GLN A 17 -1.49 9.31 -3.44
CA GLN A 17 -0.84 10.44 -4.09
C GLN A 17 0.28 9.94 -4.99
N GLN A 18 0.60 10.69 -6.03
CA GLN A 18 1.78 10.45 -6.84
C GLN A 18 3.08 10.59 -6.02
N PRO A 19 4.19 9.96 -6.45
CA PRO A 19 5.49 10.21 -5.87
C PRO A 19 5.86 11.69 -5.88
N ASN A 20 6.43 12.17 -4.78
CA ASN A 20 6.84 13.56 -4.67
C ASN A 20 8.21 13.77 -5.30
N PHE A 21 8.36 14.88 -6.03
CA PHE A 21 9.65 15.40 -6.45
C PHE A 21 10.08 16.50 -5.46
N PRO A 22 11.07 16.25 -4.59
CA PRO A 22 11.54 17.28 -3.67
C PRO A 22 12.29 18.36 -4.46
N SER A 23 11.63 19.49 -4.69
CA SER A 23 12.24 20.69 -5.26
C SER A 23 12.77 21.57 -4.13
N SER A 24 13.91 21.22 -3.54
CA SER A 24 14.60 22.11 -2.62
C SER A 24 16.01 22.47 -3.12
N GLY A 25 16.30 23.77 -3.12
CA GLY A 25 17.61 24.35 -3.41
C GLY A 25 17.85 24.74 -4.87
N GLN A 26 19.00 25.38 -5.11
CA GLN A 26 19.53 25.57 -6.45
C GLN A 26 20.23 24.27 -6.88
N GLN A 27 19.79 23.72 -8.01
CA GLN A 27 20.34 22.49 -8.61
C GLN A 27 20.72 22.77 -10.05
N GLN A 28 21.68 22.02 -10.58
CA GLN A 28 22.05 22.13 -11.98
C GLN A 28 20.91 21.59 -12.86
N ALA A 29 20.73 22.17 -14.05
CA ALA A 29 19.69 21.72 -14.98
C ALA A 29 19.82 20.22 -15.34
N SER A 30 21.05 19.72 -15.45
CA SER A 30 21.36 18.30 -15.68
C SER A 30 20.91 17.39 -14.53
N GLU A 31 21.14 17.80 -13.28
CA GLU A 31 20.70 17.05 -12.09
C GLU A 31 19.18 17.00 -12.00
N ILE A 32 18.53 18.12 -12.31
CA ILE A 32 17.07 18.23 -12.38
C ILE A 32 16.56 17.22 -13.41
N GLU A 33 17.08 17.25 -14.65
CA GLU A 33 16.65 16.34 -15.72
C GLU A 33 16.77 14.86 -15.33
N ILE A 34 17.89 14.45 -14.74
CA ILE A 34 18.11 13.06 -14.31
C ILE A 34 17.06 12.66 -13.26
N LYS A 35 16.82 13.50 -12.26
CA LYS A 35 15.83 13.22 -11.21
C LYS A 35 14.40 13.19 -11.75
N TRP A 36 14.05 14.05 -12.70
CA TRP A 36 12.73 14.03 -13.33
C TRP A 36 12.46 12.72 -14.05
N LYS A 37 13.44 12.22 -14.82
CA LYS A 37 13.34 10.92 -15.50
C LYS A 37 13.11 9.78 -14.50
N GLU A 38 13.83 9.79 -13.39
CA GLU A 38 13.68 8.81 -12.32
C GLU A 38 12.29 8.88 -11.65
N VAL A 39 11.80 10.07 -11.33
CA VAL A 39 10.46 10.24 -10.74
C VAL A 39 9.36 9.81 -11.69
N LEU A 40 9.48 10.09 -12.99
CA LEU A 40 8.52 9.61 -14.00
C LEU A 40 8.51 8.08 -14.11
N SER A 41 9.69 7.44 -14.07
CA SER A 41 9.82 5.98 -14.04
C SER A 41 9.15 5.38 -12.79
N ASN A 42 9.40 5.98 -11.62
CA ASN A 42 8.80 5.56 -10.36
C ASN A 42 7.28 5.75 -10.33
N LYS A 43 6.78 6.86 -10.91
CA LYS A 43 5.34 7.10 -11.07
C LYS A 43 4.69 5.99 -11.91
N LYS A 44 5.27 5.67 -13.07
CA LYS A 44 4.76 4.63 -13.97
C LYS A 44 4.72 3.26 -13.28
N THR A 45 5.84 2.86 -12.68
CA THR A 45 5.95 1.59 -11.94
C THR A 45 4.93 1.52 -10.80
N SER A 46 4.74 2.61 -10.06
CA SER A 46 3.75 2.68 -8.98
C SER A 46 2.32 2.50 -9.51
N LEU A 47 1.96 3.13 -10.63
CA LEU A 47 0.63 3.00 -11.23
C LEU A 47 0.35 1.57 -11.70
N GLU A 48 1.32 0.92 -12.34
CA GLU A 48 1.19 -0.47 -12.79
C GLU A 48 0.99 -1.43 -11.60
N LEU A 49 1.80 -1.29 -10.54
CA LEU A 49 1.68 -2.08 -9.31
C LEU A 49 0.34 -1.85 -8.61
N MET A 50 -0.08 -0.58 -8.51
CA MET A 50 -1.36 -0.22 -7.91
C MET A 50 -2.53 -0.79 -8.72
N SER A 51 -2.46 -0.75 -10.06
CA SER A 51 -3.47 -1.32 -10.93
C SER A 51 -3.61 -2.83 -10.71
N HIS A 52 -2.48 -3.54 -10.66
CA HIS A 52 -2.47 -4.98 -10.36
C HIS A 52 -3.05 -5.30 -8.97
N CYS A 53 -2.69 -4.52 -7.94
CA CYS A 53 -3.12 -4.80 -6.57
C CYS A 53 -4.57 -4.42 -6.27
N THR A 54 -5.09 -3.36 -6.91
CA THR A 54 -6.44 -2.82 -6.64
C THR A 54 -7.47 -3.29 -7.66
N GLY A 55 -7.03 -3.70 -8.86
CA GLY A 55 -7.90 -3.99 -9.99
C GLY A 55 -8.43 -2.74 -10.71
N GLN A 56 -7.99 -1.54 -10.32
CA GLN A 56 -8.37 -0.29 -11.00
C GLN A 56 -7.55 -0.10 -12.28
N PRO A 57 -8.12 0.48 -13.35
CA PRO A 57 -7.36 0.82 -14.55
C PRO A 57 -6.32 1.91 -14.26
N VAL A 58 -5.20 1.87 -14.99
CA VAL A 58 -4.06 2.79 -14.81
C VAL A 58 -4.49 4.25 -15.00
N GLU A 59 -5.35 4.52 -15.97
CA GLU A 59 -5.84 5.86 -16.32
C GLU A 59 -6.63 6.48 -15.16
N LYS A 60 -7.42 5.66 -14.45
CA LYS A 60 -8.16 6.10 -13.28
C LYS A 60 -7.22 6.39 -12.11
N LEU A 61 -6.27 5.50 -11.86
CA LEU A 61 -5.26 5.69 -10.80
C LEU A 61 -4.43 6.96 -11.05
N GLU A 62 -4.07 7.23 -12.30
CA GLU A 62 -3.32 8.44 -12.65
C GLU A 62 -4.11 9.72 -12.35
N SER A 63 -5.41 9.74 -12.67
CA SER A 63 -6.30 10.85 -12.33
C SER A 63 -6.48 10.99 -10.81
N ASP A 64 -6.74 9.89 -10.11
CA ASP A 64 -6.99 9.89 -8.67
C ASP A 64 -5.74 10.25 -7.86
N MET A 65 -4.54 9.92 -8.34
CA MET A 65 -3.25 10.21 -7.68
C MET A 65 -2.67 11.58 -8.03
N TYR A 66 -3.29 12.35 -8.94
CA TYR A 66 -2.79 13.67 -9.36
C TYR A 66 -2.71 14.66 -8.18
N ARG A 67 -3.64 14.53 -7.23
CA ARG A 67 -3.64 15.22 -5.93
C ARG A 67 -3.82 14.20 -4.81
N PRO A 68 -3.53 14.59 -3.55
CA PRO A 68 -3.84 13.74 -2.41
C PRO A 68 -5.32 13.37 -2.40
N TYR A 69 -5.61 12.08 -2.55
CA TYR A 69 -6.95 11.53 -2.54
C TYR A 69 -7.16 10.73 -1.26
N TYR A 70 -7.96 11.30 -0.35
CA TYR A 70 -8.25 10.73 0.96
C TYR A 70 -9.53 9.90 0.94
N MET A 71 -9.45 8.74 1.58
CA MET A 71 -10.56 7.79 1.67
C MET A 71 -10.72 7.30 3.09
N THR A 72 -11.97 7.23 3.54
CA THR A 72 -12.34 6.47 4.74
C THR A 72 -12.08 4.99 4.51
N ALA A 73 -11.89 4.22 5.59
CA ALA A 73 -11.63 2.78 5.47
C ALA A 73 -12.65 2.01 4.60
N PRO A 74 -13.99 2.25 4.70
CA PRO A 74 -14.95 1.60 3.80
C PRO A 74 -14.75 1.95 2.32
N ARG A 75 -14.42 3.22 2.01
CA ARG A 75 -14.12 3.64 0.64
C ARG A 75 -12.82 3.02 0.13
N ALA A 76 -11.80 2.93 0.97
CA ALA A 76 -10.53 2.31 0.61
C ALA A 76 -10.70 0.82 0.28
N ILE A 77 -11.56 0.10 1.01
CA ILE A 77 -11.92 -1.29 0.71
C ILE A 77 -12.66 -1.38 -0.62
N ALA A 78 -13.69 -0.55 -0.83
CA ALA A 78 -14.42 -0.51 -2.10
C ALA A 78 -13.53 -0.13 -3.30
N TYR A 79 -12.49 0.67 -3.06
CA TYR A 79 -11.49 1.04 -4.05
C TYR A 79 -10.52 -0.11 -4.39
N GLY A 80 -10.39 -1.10 -3.49
CA GLY A 80 -9.49 -2.25 -3.64
C GLY A 80 -8.15 -2.10 -2.93
N LEU A 81 -7.98 -1.10 -2.06
CA LEU A 81 -6.76 -0.87 -1.27
C LEU A 81 -6.62 -1.83 -0.09
N ALA A 82 -7.75 -2.20 0.50
CA ALA A 82 -7.85 -3.16 1.59
C ALA A 82 -8.98 -4.15 1.31
N ASP A 83 -8.98 -5.29 2.01
CA ASP A 83 -9.97 -6.35 1.84
C ASP A 83 -11.05 -6.30 2.92
N SER A 84 -10.71 -5.92 4.16
CA SER A 84 -11.68 -5.90 5.27
C SER A 84 -11.31 -4.91 6.38
N LEU A 85 -12.28 -4.59 7.23
CA LEU A 85 -12.04 -3.84 8.46
C LEU A 85 -11.55 -4.77 9.56
N LEU A 86 -10.75 -4.24 10.49
CA LEU A 86 -10.37 -4.94 11.71
C LEU A 86 -11.12 -4.31 12.89
N ILE A 87 -12.11 -5.02 13.44
CA ILE A 87 -12.89 -4.62 14.64
C ILE A 87 -12.54 -5.53 15.82
N GLU A 88 -12.70 -5.04 17.06
CA GLU A 88 -12.27 -5.77 18.27
C GLU A 88 -12.96 -7.13 18.45
N ASP A 89 -14.23 -7.25 18.05
CA ASP A 89 -15.00 -8.49 18.13
C ASP A 89 -14.84 -9.40 16.90
N ASP A 90 -13.99 -9.03 15.94
CA ASP A 90 -13.79 -9.87 14.76
C ASP A 90 -12.93 -11.09 15.11
N THR A 91 -13.56 -12.27 15.00
CA THR A 91 -12.91 -13.61 14.93
C THR A 91 -11.86 -13.75 13.81
N ILE A 92 -11.52 -12.65 13.13
CA ILE A 92 -10.43 -12.56 12.15
C ILE A 92 -9.09 -12.82 12.82
N ILE A 93 -8.88 -12.35 14.07
CA ILE A 93 -7.66 -12.65 14.84
C ILE A 93 -7.52 -14.17 15.03
N ASP A 94 -8.63 -14.86 15.29
CA ASP A 94 -8.65 -16.33 15.44
C ASP A 94 -8.32 -17.08 14.14
N LYS A 95 -8.46 -16.42 12.98
CA LYS A 95 -8.09 -16.97 11.66
C LYS A 95 -6.64 -16.67 11.29
N VAL A 96 -5.94 -15.82 12.04
CA VAL A 96 -4.50 -15.60 11.88
C VAL A 96 -3.78 -16.75 12.58
N LYS A 97 -2.77 -17.31 11.91
CA LYS A 97 -1.92 -18.37 12.50
C LYS A 97 -1.39 -17.91 13.87
N SER A 98 -1.52 -18.77 14.87
CA SER A 98 -0.92 -18.54 16.18
C SER A 98 0.60 -18.40 16.05
N ALA A 99 1.24 -17.72 17.00
CA ALA A 99 2.70 -17.55 16.99
C ALA A 99 3.45 -18.90 16.83
N LYS A 100 2.92 -19.95 17.46
CA LYS A 100 3.48 -21.32 17.39
C LYS A 100 3.36 -21.94 15.99
N GLU A 101 2.25 -21.72 15.30
CA GLU A 101 2.05 -22.17 13.91
C GLU A 101 2.88 -21.37 12.90
N TRP A 102 3.17 -20.11 13.24
CA TRP A 102 4.07 -19.25 12.47
C TRP A 102 5.52 -19.73 12.59
N ASP A 103 5.99 -20.00 13.82
CA ASP A 103 7.32 -20.56 14.11
C ASP A 103 7.53 -21.92 13.46
N ALA A 104 6.53 -22.82 13.56
CA ALA A 104 6.57 -24.14 12.95
C ALA A 104 6.66 -24.07 11.42
N GLY A 105 5.90 -23.17 10.79
CA GLY A 105 5.96 -22.94 9.34
C GLY A 105 7.25 -22.28 8.86
N ALA A 106 7.92 -21.52 9.74
CA ALA A 106 9.21 -20.87 9.47
C ALA A 106 10.42 -21.77 9.77
N GLY A 107 10.20 -23.00 10.26
CA GLY A 107 11.28 -23.96 10.59
C GLY A 107 12.02 -23.61 11.88
N ILE A 108 11.45 -22.78 12.75
CA ILE A 108 12.06 -22.38 14.02
C ILE A 108 11.69 -23.43 15.06
N SER A 109 12.63 -24.31 15.41
CA SER A 109 12.46 -25.24 16.52
C SER A 109 12.55 -24.48 17.84
N GLN A 110 11.47 -24.45 18.62
CA GLN A 110 11.55 -23.94 19.99
C GLN A 110 12.50 -24.85 20.79
N ARG A 111 13.60 -24.29 21.31
CA ARG A 111 14.43 -25.01 22.28
C ARG A 111 13.63 -25.09 23.57
N GLU A 112 13.11 -26.27 23.87
CA GLU A 112 12.55 -26.56 25.19
C GLU A 112 13.66 -26.41 26.24
N GLY A 113 13.38 -25.63 27.28
CA GLY A 113 14.20 -25.51 28.49
C GLY A 113 13.75 -26.50 29.54
#